data_AF-A0A2V6HRJ4-F1
#
_entry.id   AF-A0A2V6HRJ4-F1
#
_cell.length_a   1.000
_cell.length_b   1.000
_cell.length_c   1.000
_cell.angle_alpha   90.00
_cell.angle_beta   90.00
_cell.angle_gamma   90.00
#
_symmetry.space_group_name_H-M   'P 1'
#
loop_
_entity.id
_entity.type
_entity.pdbx_description
1 polymer ?
#
loop_
_entity_poly.entity_id
_entity_poly.type
_entity_poly.pdbx_seq_one_letter_code
_entity_poly.pdbx_strand_id
1 'polypeptide(L)'
;MRFVFISLLLVLKIRRWKGLRVSSFFERKLAIVLATAWLAQLFWPQPVVNIEILRIFAATSFALSIFALDSGAATSVERSVSPSGQFIIYGGDAAWRGAVSALAERTKANLLAVLRRRDQWVTAAVINLQPRAANLPEIPAAALRFSQTGSGLKLQLDLTISGEMNLGAMERELLRVILLEMIYRNQTAIPSGEAYVEAPDWLVEGLLALTPNRDCLLLANSLAVSERITPLDEFLRERPELLDSAGRLFYRAYSFALVQLVVESADGRARLGSYIDNLAFASNDLLADLQAAFPQLAGNDLGKIWESMIASMKRSARTDLLTFSQTDEKLDQLLQTKFSPADGRDKSLSLEGLCQKKPTPMQRMALRKFTQEFMLLAAHANPILRSIIQDYQQLVAQLALGKNRAVGARLTELKTLRARLSDRMTEIDDYLNWFEATQLSTRSGLFEGFLNTSSAASPSAAHRKDAFSAYLDAMEEQF
;
A
#
# COMPACT_ATOMS: atom_id res chain seq x y z
N MET A 1 54.64 20.64 40.62
CA MET A 1 55.53 19.56 40.13
C MET A 1 55.14 18.13 40.54
N ARG A 2 54.00 17.86 41.20
CA ARG A 2 53.58 16.49 41.60
C ARG A 2 52.40 15.90 40.81
N PHE A 3 51.61 16.72 40.10
CA PHE A 3 50.45 16.24 39.31
C PHE A 3 50.77 15.73 37.91
N VAL A 4 51.88 16.18 37.30
CA VAL A 4 52.28 15.78 35.94
C VAL A 4 52.77 14.32 35.89
N PHE A 5 53.33 13.83 37.00
CA PHE A 5 53.86 12.46 37.10
C PHE A 5 52.75 11.38 37.17
N ILE A 6 51.59 11.71 37.73
CA ILE A 6 50.47 10.75 37.89
C ILE A 6 49.77 10.51 36.54
N SER A 7 49.71 11.54 35.67
CA SER A 7 49.09 11.43 34.36
C SER A 7 49.94 10.63 33.35
N LEU A 8 51.27 10.77 33.41
CA LEU A 8 52.18 10.04 32.53
C LEU A 8 52.21 8.52 32.84
N LEU A 9 52.09 8.16 34.12
CA LEU A 9 52.02 6.76 34.56
C LEU A 9 50.71 6.08 34.14
N LEU A 10 49.60 6.83 34.07
CA LEU A 10 48.32 6.29 33.60
C LEU A 10 48.33 6.00 32.09
N VAL A 11 48.92 6.90 31.30
CA VAL A 11 49.05 6.75 29.84
C VAL A 11 50.02 5.62 29.46
N LEU A 12 51.13 5.44 30.19
CA LEU A 12 52.05 4.31 30.00
C LEU A 12 51.44 2.96 30.40
N LYS A 13 50.53 2.94 31.39
CA LYS A 13 49.80 1.73 31.80
C LYS A 13 48.74 1.32 30.77
N ILE A 14 48.11 2.29 30.11
CA ILE A 14 47.18 2.05 28.99
C ILE A 14 47.93 1.54 27.74
N ARG A 15 49.17 1.98 27.51
CA ARG A 15 49.98 1.54 26.35
C ARG A 15 50.40 0.06 26.42
N ARG A 16 50.37 -0.57 27.60
CA ARG A 16 50.80 -1.97 27.80
C ARG A 16 49.64 -2.98 27.71
N TRP A 17 48.40 -2.52 27.52
CA TRP A 17 47.23 -3.39 27.37
C TRP A 17 46.53 -3.14 26.02
N LYS A 18 46.82 -4.04 25.08
CA LYS A 18 46.19 -4.25 23.76
C LYS A 18 46.42 -3.14 22.72
N GLY A 19 47.07 -3.56 21.63
CA GLY A 19 47.25 -2.76 20.44
C GLY A 19 45.92 -2.38 19.80
N LEU A 20 45.58 -1.10 19.88
CA LEU A 20 44.66 -0.43 18.96
C LEU A 20 45.41 0.77 18.37
N ARG A 21 45.35 0.91 17.04
CA ARG A 21 45.81 2.12 16.34
C ARG A 21 45.01 3.31 16.86
N VAL A 22 45.69 4.25 17.49
CA VAL A 22 45.11 5.56 17.82
C VAL A 22 45.14 6.40 16.53
N SER A 23 43.99 6.97 16.18
CA SER A 23 43.83 7.76 14.96
C SER A 23 44.57 9.09 15.05
N SER A 24 45.04 9.60 13.90
CA SER A 24 45.70 10.91 13.71
C SER A 24 44.87 12.11 14.17
N PHE A 25 43.64 11.89 14.62
CA PHE A 25 42.72 12.87 15.17
C PHE A 25 43.09 13.27 16.61
N PHE A 26 43.67 12.35 17.39
CA PHE A 26 44.03 12.62 18.79
C PHE A 26 45.31 13.45 18.92
N GLU A 27 46.28 13.26 18.03
CA GLU A 27 47.52 14.05 18.02
C GLU A 27 47.27 15.52 17.64
N ARG A 28 46.35 15.79 16.69
CA ARG A 28 46.01 17.17 16.28
C ARG A 28 45.33 17.97 17.38
N LYS A 29 44.46 17.35 18.20
CA LYS A 29 43.79 18.07 19.30
C LYS A 29 44.73 18.33 20.48
N LEU A 30 45.68 17.43 20.77
CA LEU A 30 46.68 17.66 21.80
C LEU A 30 47.62 18.84 21.45
N ALA A 31 47.97 18.98 20.17
CA ALA A 31 48.78 20.10 19.67
C ALA A 31 48.07 21.46 19.79
N ILE A 32 46.75 21.50 19.55
CA ILE A 32 45.94 22.74 19.67
C ILE A 32 45.80 23.16 21.15
N VAL A 33 45.68 22.21 22.07
CA VAL A 33 45.63 22.49 23.52
C VAL A 33 46.99 22.97 24.05
N LEU A 34 48.10 22.44 23.53
CA LEU A 34 49.44 22.91 23.90
C LEU A 34 49.77 24.29 23.30
N ALA A 35 49.32 24.59 22.09
CA ALA A 35 49.53 25.89 21.43
C ALA A 35 48.74 27.04 22.09
N THR A 36 47.53 26.74 22.59
CA THR A 36 46.70 27.72 23.30
C THR A 36 47.21 28.03 24.71
N ALA A 37 47.84 27.06 25.38
CA ALA A 37 48.54 27.29 26.65
C ALA A 37 49.83 28.13 26.49
N TRP A 38 50.54 27.98 25.36
CA TRP A 38 51.77 28.73 25.09
C TRP A 38 51.52 30.21 24.73
N LEU A 39 50.43 30.50 24.01
CA LEU A 39 50.00 31.88 23.72
C LEU A 39 49.50 32.63 24.96
N ALA A 40 48.90 31.94 25.92
CA ALA A 40 48.42 32.55 27.16
C ALA A 40 49.55 33.03 28.10
N GLN A 41 50.76 32.49 27.97
CA GLN A 41 51.93 32.90 28.77
C GLN A 41 52.70 34.10 28.19
N LEU A 42 52.39 34.53 26.96
CA LEU A 42 53.06 35.66 26.29
C LEU A 42 52.45 37.04 26.62
N PHE A 43 51.24 37.10 27.16
CA PHE A 43 50.49 38.35 27.33
C PHE A 43 50.33 38.86 28.78
N TRP A 44 50.87 38.21 29.81
CA TRP A 44 50.72 38.68 31.19
C TRP A 44 51.91 38.34 32.11
N PRO A 45 52.74 39.32 32.52
CA PRO A 45 53.81 39.10 33.48
C PRO A 45 53.31 39.32 34.93
N GLN A 46 53.28 38.24 35.73
CA GLN A 46 53.33 38.23 37.21
C GLN A 46 52.12 38.84 37.98
N PRO A 47 51.91 38.54 39.29
CA PRO A 47 51.01 37.44 39.66
C PRO A 47 50.02 37.88 40.74
N VAL A 48 48.81 38.32 40.38
CA VAL A 48 47.72 38.44 41.36
C VAL A 48 46.44 37.94 40.72
N VAL A 49 46.32 36.62 40.62
CA VAL A 49 45.03 36.00 40.31
C VAL A 49 44.62 35.17 41.51
N ASN A 50 43.65 35.74 42.20
CA ASN A 50 42.96 35.23 43.37
C ASN A 50 42.53 33.76 43.12
N ILE A 51 42.87 32.87 44.05
CA ILE A 51 42.65 31.41 43.96
C ILE A 51 41.16 31.05 43.71
N GLU A 52 40.24 31.98 44.00
CA GLU A 52 38.81 31.82 43.73
C GLU A 52 38.44 31.91 42.23
N ILE A 53 39.13 32.72 41.43
CA ILE A 53 38.80 32.90 40.00
C ILE A 53 39.22 31.65 39.19
N LEU A 54 40.32 31.00 39.58
CA LEU A 54 40.77 29.75 38.97
C LEU A 54 39.87 28.56 39.37
N ARG A 55 39.26 28.59 40.56
CA ARG A 55 38.25 27.60 40.99
C ARG A 55 36.96 27.73 40.19
N ILE A 56 36.52 28.95 39.88
CA ILE A 56 35.32 29.17 39.07
C ILE A 56 35.55 28.73 37.61
N PHE A 57 36.72 29.01 37.03
CA PHE A 57 37.05 28.54 35.66
C PHE A 57 37.28 27.03 35.56
N ALA A 58 37.84 26.40 36.60
CA ALA A 58 37.96 24.95 36.66
C ALA A 58 36.59 24.27 36.88
N ALA A 59 35.71 24.86 37.69
CA ALA A 59 34.37 24.34 37.93
C ALA A 59 33.45 24.50 36.71
N THR A 60 33.56 25.59 35.93
CA THR A 60 32.78 25.75 34.69
C THR A 60 33.29 24.85 33.57
N SER A 61 34.61 24.62 33.46
CA SER A 61 35.17 23.68 32.49
C SER A 61 34.91 22.21 32.85
N PHE A 62 34.86 21.89 34.15
CA PHE A 62 34.46 20.55 34.63
C PHE A 62 32.94 20.35 34.53
N ALA A 63 32.12 21.38 34.76
CA ALA A 63 30.66 21.31 34.52
C ALA A 63 30.32 21.20 33.02
N LEU A 64 31.04 21.90 32.13
CA LEU A 64 30.90 21.68 30.68
C LEU A 64 31.43 20.31 30.23
N SER A 65 32.42 19.74 30.92
CA SER A 65 32.91 18.39 30.62
C SER A 65 31.96 17.30 31.15
N ILE A 66 31.26 17.53 32.26
CA ILE A 66 30.22 16.62 32.76
C ILE A 66 28.96 16.72 31.89
N PHE A 67 28.58 17.90 31.41
CA PHE A 67 27.51 18.03 30.41
C PHE A 67 27.88 17.50 29.01
N ALA A 68 29.16 17.33 28.71
CA ALA A 68 29.63 16.70 27.46
C ALA A 68 29.92 15.20 27.60
N LEU A 69 29.89 14.62 28.80
CA LEU A 69 30.13 13.19 29.05
C LEU A 69 28.90 12.39 29.48
N ASP A 70 27.73 13.02 29.62
CA ASP A 70 26.46 12.29 29.75
C ASP A 70 25.66 12.24 28.43
N SER A 71 26.38 12.32 27.31
CA SER A 71 25.98 11.65 26.08
C SER A 71 26.38 10.17 26.19
N GLY A 72 25.87 9.50 27.23
CA GLY A 72 25.80 8.05 27.24
C GLY A 72 25.23 7.65 25.90
N ALA A 73 25.90 6.72 25.22
CA ALA A 73 25.54 6.25 23.89
C ALA A 73 24.10 5.72 23.87
N ALA A 74 23.13 6.63 23.76
CA ALA A 74 21.92 6.38 23.03
C ALA A 74 22.42 6.15 21.62
N THR A 75 22.59 4.88 21.23
CA THR A 75 22.48 4.50 19.83
C THR A 75 21.31 5.30 19.29
N SER A 76 21.58 6.32 18.46
CA SER A 76 20.52 7.17 17.93
C SER A 76 19.55 6.22 17.25
N VAL A 77 18.39 5.98 17.87
CA VAL A 77 17.42 5.06 17.28
C VAL A 77 17.07 5.69 15.95
N GLU A 78 17.54 5.06 14.89
CA GLU A 78 17.38 5.62 13.57
C GLU A 78 15.89 5.75 13.31
N ARG A 79 15.46 6.97 13.03
CA ARG A 79 14.05 7.32 12.85
C ARG A 79 13.85 8.08 11.56
N SER A 80 12.69 7.90 10.97
CA SER A 80 12.22 8.69 9.85
C SER A 80 10.88 9.31 10.21
N VAL A 81 10.71 10.59 9.91
CA VAL A 81 9.46 11.30 10.09
C VAL A 81 8.82 11.49 8.73
N SER A 82 7.52 11.24 8.63
CA SER A 82 6.80 11.40 7.39
C SER A 82 6.66 12.88 6.99
N PRO A 83 6.46 13.19 5.69
CA PRO A 83 6.29 14.56 5.22
C PRO A 83 5.23 15.38 5.97
N SER A 84 4.11 14.74 6.36
CA SER A 84 3.08 15.42 7.13
C SER A 84 3.40 15.62 8.61
N GLY A 85 4.43 14.93 9.13
CA GLY A 85 4.78 14.92 10.56
C GLY A 85 3.95 13.95 11.41
N GLN A 86 2.88 13.34 10.84
CA GLN A 86 1.99 12.46 11.58
C GLN A 86 2.63 11.11 11.93
N PHE A 87 3.48 10.55 11.06
CA PHE A 87 4.05 9.21 11.27
C PHE A 87 5.53 9.31 11.64
N ILE A 88 5.89 8.69 12.76
CA ILE A 88 7.27 8.60 13.24
C ILE A 88 7.67 7.12 13.23
N ILE A 89 8.60 6.77 12.36
CA ILE A 89 8.97 5.37 12.10
C ILE A 89 10.33 5.07 12.70
N TYR A 90 10.40 4.03 13.52
CA TYR A 90 11.61 3.53 14.16
C TYR A 90 11.96 2.12 13.69
N GLY A 91 13.24 1.77 13.77
CA GLY A 91 13.73 0.44 13.40
C GLY A 91 13.84 0.22 11.90
N GLY A 92 14.15 -1.03 11.51
CA GLY A 92 14.43 -1.41 10.12
C GLY A 92 15.56 -0.62 9.45
N ASP A 93 15.77 -0.87 8.16
CA ASP A 93 16.71 -0.10 7.34
C ASP A 93 16.07 1.20 6.84
N ALA A 94 16.88 2.18 6.43
CA ALA A 94 16.39 3.47 5.91
C ALA A 94 15.42 3.31 4.72
N ALA A 95 15.64 2.32 3.85
CA ALA A 95 14.75 2.01 2.73
C ALA A 95 13.36 1.56 3.21
N TRP A 96 13.31 0.72 4.24
CA TRP A 96 12.06 0.25 4.84
C TRP A 96 11.29 1.38 5.51
N ARG A 97 11.99 2.23 6.27
CA ARG A 97 11.38 3.42 6.86
C ARG A 97 10.81 4.36 5.80
N GLY A 98 11.53 4.56 4.70
CA GLY A 98 11.05 5.35 3.56
C GLY A 98 9.80 4.76 2.91
N ALA A 99 9.79 3.44 2.66
CA ALA A 99 8.65 2.75 2.04
C ALA A 99 7.39 2.78 2.92
N VAL A 100 7.53 2.52 4.22
CA VAL A 100 6.41 2.56 5.18
C VAL A 100 5.89 4.00 5.34
N SER A 101 6.78 5.00 5.36
CA SER A 101 6.40 6.42 5.37
C SER A 101 5.55 6.78 4.15
N ALA A 102 6.02 6.41 2.96
CA ALA A 102 5.30 6.67 1.72
C ALA A 102 3.94 5.95 1.66
N LEU A 103 3.88 4.71 2.16
CA LEU A 103 2.62 3.96 2.24
C LEU A 103 1.64 4.63 3.19
N ALA A 104 2.07 5.00 4.41
CA ALA A 104 1.22 5.65 5.40
C ALA A 104 0.65 6.99 4.89
N GLU A 105 1.48 7.83 4.26
CA GLU A 105 1.02 9.08 3.66
C GLU A 105 0.04 8.83 2.52
N ARG A 106 0.29 7.84 1.67
CA ARG A 106 -0.63 7.48 0.58
C ARG A 106 -1.97 6.99 1.13
N THR A 107 -1.97 6.11 2.13
CA THR A 107 -3.19 5.59 2.78
C THR A 107 -4.01 6.74 3.36
N LYS A 108 -3.36 7.67 4.06
CA LYS A 108 -4.01 8.86 4.58
C LYS A 108 -4.58 9.74 3.49
N ALA A 109 -3.78 10.06 2.47
CA ALA A 109 -4.21 10.92 1.36
C ALA A 109 -5.44 10.33 0.65
N ASN A 110 -5.45 9.01 0.44
CA ASN A 110 -6.59 8.31 -0.13
C ASN A 110 -7.84 8.41 0.76
N LEU A 111 -7.71 8.17 2.07
CA LEU A 111 -8.82 8.30 3.02
C LEU A 111 -9.39 9.73 3.02
N LEU A 112 -8.54 10.74 3.12
CA LEU A 112 -8.95 12.14 3.12
C LEU A 112 -9.61 12.54 1.79
N ALA A 113 -9.15 11.99 0.66
CA ALA A 113 -9.79 12.19 -0.64
C ALA A 113 -11.19 11.55 -0.72
N VAL A 114 -11.38 10.35 -0.15
CA VAL A 114 -12.70 9.70 -0.04
C VAL A 114 -13.64 10.58 0.79
N LEU A 115 -13.19 11.03 1.96
CA LEU A 115 -13.98 11.86 2.88
C LEU A 115 -14.13 13.33 2.44
N ARG A 116 -13.36 13.77 1.43
CA ARG A 116 -13.22 15.19 1.03
C ARG A 116 -12.87 16.11 2.21
N ARG A 117 -11.99 15.64 3.10
CA ARG A 117 -11.53 16.38 4.28
C ARG A 117 -10.10 16.87 4.08
N ARG A 118 -9.77 17.98 4.76
CA ARG A 118 -8.39 18.47 4.85
C ARG A 118 -7.62 17.66 5.88
N ASP A 119 -6.31 17.63 5.71
CA ASP A 119 -5.43 17.01 6.70
C ASP A 119 -5.35 17.89 7.96
N GLN A 120 -5.82 17.36 9.08
CA GLN A 120 -5.98 18.06 10.36
C GLN A 120 -5.66 17.12 11.53
N TRP A 121 -4.71 16.21 11.34
CA TRP A 121 -4.25 15.30 12.39
C TRP A 121 -3.72 16.10 13.59
N VAL A 122 -3.92 15.55 14.80
CA VAL A 122 -3.44 16.17 16.06
C VAL A 122 -2.43 15.26 16.76
N THR A 123 -2.70 13.96 16.76
CA THR A 123 -1.85 12.97 17.45
C THR A 123 -0.94 12.25 16.45
N ALA A 124 0.37 12.29 16.71
CA ALA A 124 1.34 11.54 15.91
C ALA A 124 1.28 10.04 16.24
N ALA A 125 1.44 9.20 15.22
CA ALA A 125 1.50 7.75 15.32
C ALA A 125 2.95 7.27 15.24
N VAL A 126 3.35 6.44 16.21
CA VAL A 126 4.67 5.82 16.27
C VAL A 126 4.61 4.44 15.62
N ILE A 127 5.42 4.20 14.61
CA ILE A 127 5.47 2.91 13.91
C ILE A 127 6.83 2.26 14.20
N ASN A 128 6.82 1.09 14.81
CA ASN A 128 8.04 0.35 15.11
C ASN A 128 8.19 -0.83 14.15
N LEU A 129 9.29 -0.85 13.41
CA LEU A 129 9.62 -1.95 12.52
C LEU A 129 10.56 -2.92 13.24
N GLN A 130 10.06 -4.14 13.50
CA GLN A 130 10.81 -5.19 14.20
C GLN A 130 11.17 -6.32 13.23
N PRO A 131 12.43 -6.77 13.17
CA PRO A 131 12.78 -7.95 12.40
C PRO A 131 12.16 -9.20 13.05
N ARG A 132 11.71 -10.16 12.23
CA ARG A 132 11.20 -11.45 12.74
C ARG A 132 12.31 -12.16 13.54
N ALA A 133 12.16 -12.25 14.85
CA ALA A 133 13.11 -12.94 15.72
C ALA A 133 12.83 -14.46 15.71
N ALA A 134 13.86 -15.28 15.47
CA ALA A 134 13.73 -16.73 15.35
C ALA A 134 13.38 -17.46 16.66
N ASN A 135 13.48 -16.78 17.82
CA ASN A 135 13.46 -17.40 19.16
C ASN A 135 12.38 -16.84 20.10
N LEU A 136 11.40 -16.08 19.60
CA LEU A 136 10.29 -15.53 20.40
C LEU A 136 8.97 -16.18 19.98
N PRO A 137 7.96 -16.27 20.87
CA PRO A 137 6.62 -16.75 20.52
C PRO A 137 6.08 -15.98 19.30
N GLU A 138 5.18 -16.59 18.51
CA GLU A 138 4.63 -15.98 17.28
C GLU A 138 4.12 -14.55 17.55
N ILE A 139 4.95 -13.55 17.28
CA ILE A 139 4.56 -12.15 17.32
C ILE A 139 3.65 -11.94 16.11
N PRO A 140 2.44 -11.37 16.30
CA PRO A 140 1.56 -11.09 15.18
C PRO A 140 2.26 -10.19 14.16
N ALA A 141 1.98 -10.40 12.87
CA ALA A 141 2.63 -9.68 11.77
C ALA A 141 2.49 -8.15 11.91
N ALA A 142 1.42 -7.71 12.56
CA ALA A 142 1.22 -6.35 13.03
C ALA A 142 0.49 -6.38 14.38
N ALA A 143 0.87 -5.48 15.28
CA ALA A 143 0.20 -5.26 16.55
C ALA A 143 -0.06 -3.76 16.73
N LEU A 144 -1.34 -3.38 16.70
CA LEU A 144 -1.77 -2.05 17.08
C LEU A 144 -1.80 -1.95 18.60
N ARG A 145 -1.09 -0.97 19.16
CA ARG A 145 -1.08 -0.65 20.58
C ARG A 145 -1.58 0.77 20.75
N PHE A 146 -2.66 0.90 21.52
CA PHE A 146 -3.20 2.19 21.90
C PHE A 146 -3.13 2.35 23.41
N SER A 147 -2.65 3.51 23.86
CA SER A 147 -2.50 3.80 25.27
C SER A 147 -2.61 5.30 25.51
N GLN A 148 -3.11 5.68 26.68
CA GLN A 148 -3.10 7.06 27.14
C GLN A 148 -1.96 7.23 28.14
N THR A 149 -1.06 8.17 27.89
CA THR A 149 -0.02 8.58 28.84
C THR A 149 -0.44 9.89 29.50
N GLY A 150 0.23 10.27 30.60
CA GLY A 150 -0.02 11.58 31.25
C GLY A 150 0.24 12.80 30.34
N SER A 151 0.79 12.58 29.14
CA SER A 151 1.05 13.57 28.09
C SER A 151 0.05 13.53 26.94
N GLY A 152 -1.00 12.71 27.00
CA GLY A 152 -2.01 12.57 25.95
C GLY A 152 -2.08 11.17 25.33
N LEU A 153 -2.76 11.08 24.19
CA LEU A 153 -2.94 9.84 23.45
C LEU A 153 -1.63 9.39 22.80
N LYS A 154 -1.29 8.11 22.95
CA LYS A 154 -0.14 7.48 22.30
C LYS A 154 -0.62 6.37 21.38
N LEU A 155 -0.50 6.62 20.07
CA LEU A 155 -0.74 5.66 19.00
C LEU A 155 0.56 4.96 18.64
N GLN A 156 0.62 3.64 18.79
CA GLN A 156 1.79 2.84 18.43
C GLN A 156 1.38 1.65 17.56
N LEU A 157 2.07 1.45 16.43
CA LEU A 157 1.90 0.29 15.57
C LEU A 157 3.22 -0.47 15.49
N ASP A 158 3.25 -1.70 15.99
CA ASP A 158 4.40 -2.58 15.84
C ASP A 158 4.22 -3.45 14.59
N LEU A 159 5.11 -3.35 13.62
CA LEU A 159 5.10 -4.13 12.38
C LEU A 159 6.29 -5.09 12.34
N THR A 160 6.03 -6.35 12.02
CA THR A 160 7.08 -7.35 11.86
C THR A 160 7.56 -7.40 10.40
N ILE A 161 8.83 -7.06 10.15
CA ILE A 161 9.45 -7.18 8.82
C ILE A 161 9.78 -8.65 8.55
N SER A 162 9.24 -9.20 7.47
CA SER A 162 9.58 -10.54 6.95
C SER A 162 9.62 -10.53 5.41
N GLY A 163 10.28 -11.52 4.80
CA GLY A 163 10.42 -11.62 3.34
C GLY A 163 9.11 -11.90 2.58
N GLU A 164 8.08 -12.39 3.26
CA GLU A 164 6.74 -12.67 2.69
C GLU A 164 5.73 -11.57 3.09
N MET A 165 6.13 -10.32 2.93
CA MET A 165 5.34 -9.18 3.41
C MET A 165 4.03 -9.02 2.63
N ASN A 166 2.91 -9.02 3.34
CA ASN A 166 1.61 -8.66 2.79
C ASN A 166 1.38 -7.15 2.89
N LEU A 167 1.68 -6.41 1.81
CA LEU A 167 1.45 -4.96 1.73
C LEU A 167 0.00 -4.58 2.04
N GLY A 168 -0.97 -5.39 1.62
CA GLY A 168 -2.39 -5.13 1.91
C GLY A 168 -2.73 -5.24 3.39
N ALA A 169 -2.11 -6.19 4.10
CA ALA A 169 -2.26 -6.30 5.55
C ALA A 169 -1.62 -5.10 6.27
N MET A 170 -0.43 -4.67 5.85
CA MET A 170 0.21 -3.49 6.42
C MET A 170 -0.63 -2.22 6.21
N GLU A 171 -1.16 -2.02 5.00
CA GLU A 171 -2.00 -0.88 4.68
C GLU A 171 -3.30 -0.87 5.48
N ARG A 172 -3.89 -2.05 5.73
CA ARG A 172 -5.04 -2.21 6.63
C ARG A 172 -4.74 -1.71 8.04
N GLU A 173 -3.59 -2.10 8.60
CA GLU A 173 -3.21 -1.68 9.95
C GLU A 173 -2.86 -0.18 10.02
N LEU A 174 -2.22 0.35 8.98
CA LEU A 174 -1.99 1.79 8.85
C LEU A 174 -3.31 2.56 8.79
N LEU A 175 -4.31 2.06 8.05
CA LEU A 175 -5.63 2.66 8.02
C LEU A 175 -6.32 2.60 9.38
N ARG A 176 -6.22 1.48 10.11
CA ARG A 176 -6.75 1.35 11.48
C ARG A 176 -6.15 2.40 12.42
N VAL A 177 -4.83 2.62 12.37
CA VAL A 177 -4.17 3.69 13.14
C VAL A 177 -4.73 5.07 12.81
N ILE A 178 -4.89 5.37 11.52
CA ILE A 178 -5.40 6.67 11.07
C ILE A 178 -6.85 6.86 11.52
N LEU A 179 -7.69 5.84 11.38
CA LEU A 179 -9.08 5.90 11.83
C LEU A 179 -9.16 6.07 13.34
N LEU A 180 -8.33 5.37 14.11
CA LEU A 180 -8.27 5.51 15.56
C LEU A 180 -7.88 6.93 15.98
N GLU A 181 -6.94 7.56 15.28
CA GLU A 181 -6.63 8.98 15.46
C GLU A 181 -7.87 9.85 15.21
N MET A 182 -8.61 9.62 14.13
CA MET A 182 -9.80 10.40 13.79
C MET A 182 -10.92 10.23 14.84
N ILE A 183 -11.19 9.00 15.27
CA ILE A 183 -12.20 8.66 16.28
C ILE A 183 -11.93 9.42 17.58
N TYR A 184 -10.67 9.46 18.02
CA TYR A 184 -10.28 10.03 19.31
C TYR A 184 -9.70 11.45 19.23
N ARG A 185 -9.63 12.06 18.04
CA ARG A 185 -8.96 13.36 17.80
C ARG A 185 -9.42 14.47 18.72
N ASN A 186 -10.73 14.57 18.93
CA ASN A 186 -11.36 15.64 19.69
C ASN A 186 -11.66 15.26 21.14
N GLN A 187 -11.14 14.11 21.59
CA GLN A 187 -11.43 13.58 22.92
C GLN A 187 -10.32 13.95 23.90
N THR A 188 -10.69 14.69 24.95
CA THR A 188 -9.75 15.26 25.92
C THR A 188 -9.53 14.38 27.15
N ALA A 189 -10.44 13.44 27.43
CA ALA A 189 -10.35 12.53 28.58
C ALA A 189 -11.00 11.18 28.26
N ILE A 190 -10.18 10.20 27.90
CA ILE A 190 -10.61 8.80 27.86
C ILE A 190 -10.41 8.23 29.27
N PRO A 191 -11.40 7.52 29.85
CA PRO A 191 -11.24 6.88 31.15
C PRO A 191 -10.12 5.84 31.12
N SER A 192 -9.23 5.90 32.12
CA SER A 192 -8.13 4.93 32.21
C SER A 192 -8.70 3.54 32.53
N GLY A 193 -8.44 2.56 31.65
CA GLY A 193 -8.91 1.18 31.81
C GLY A 193 -10.12 0.80 30.95
N GLU A 194 -10.75 1.74 30.23
CA GLU A 194 -11.75 1.39 29.22
C GLU A 194 -11.10 0.84 27.94
N ALA A 195 -11.74 -0.16 27.35
CA ALA A 195 -11.33 -0.71 26.06
C ALA A 195 -11.66 0.29 24.96
N TYR A 196 -10.70 0.57 24.10
CA TYR A 196 -10.88 1.49 22.98
C TYR A 196 -11.74 0.86 21.89
N VAL A 197 -12.62 1.67 21.31
CA VAL A 197 -13.47 1.26 20.20
C VAL A 197 -12.67 1.38 18.91
N GLU A 198 -12.40 0.23 18.29
CA GLU A 198 -11.78 0.19 16.97
C GLU A 198 -12.81 0.41 15.86
N ALA A 199 -12.34 0.88 14.70
CA ALA A 199 -13.18 0.98 13.52
C ALA A 199 -13.66 -0.42 13.08
N PRO A 200 -14.96 -0.61 12.78
CA PRO A 200 -15.48 -1.89 12.30
C PRO A 200 -14.77 -2.37 11.03
N ASP A 201 -14.58 -3.68 10.90
CA ASP A 201 -13.85 -4.28 9.77
C ASP A 201 -14.44 -3.93 8.40
N TRP A 202 -15.77 -3.85 8.30
CA TRP A 202 -16.43 -3.51 7.03
C TRP A 202 -16.04 -2.10 6.58
N LEU A 203 -15.85 -1.18 7.52
CA LEU A 203 -15.47 0.19 7.23
C LEU A 203 -14.03 0.24 6.75
N VAL A 204 -13.13 -0.48 7.43
CA VAL A 204 -11.72 -0.58 7.04
C VAL A 204 -11.60 -1.18 5.63
N GLU A 205 -12.24 -2.33 5.37
CA GLU A 205 -12.18 -2.99 4.07
C GLU A 205 -12.83 -2.18 2.95
N GLY A 206 -13.98 -1.56 3.21
CA GLY A 206 -14.68 -0.76 2.21
C GLY A 206 -13.91 0.52 1.85
N LEU A 207 -13.30 1.19 2.84
CA LEU A 207 -12.46 2.36 2.59
C LEU A 207 -11.18 1.98 1.83
N LEU A 208 -10.55 0.85 2.17
CA LEU A 208 -9.41 0.34 1.41
C LEU A 208 -9.79 0.03 -0.04
N ALA A 209 -10.99 -0.53 -0.27
CA ALA A 209 -11.47 -0.85 -1.60
C ALA A 209 -11.73 0.40 -2.47
N LEU A 210 -12.08 1.54 -1.88
CA LEU A 210 -12.29 2.81 -2.60
C LEU A 210 -10.99 3.55 -2.96
N THR A 211 -9.82 3.01 -2.59
CA THR A 211 -8.54 3.67 -2.88
C THR A 211 -8.19 3.60 -4.39
N PRO A 212 -7.59 4.66 -4.97
CA PRO A 212 -7.19 4.66 -6.38
C PRO A 212 -6.21 3.51 -6.69
N ASN A 213 -6.36 2.86 -7.86
CA ASN A 213 -5.65 1.64 -8.28
C ASN A 213 -6.02 0.34 -7.54
N ARG A 214 -7.18 0.29 -6.87
CA ARG A 214 -7.73 -1.00 -6.43
C ARG A 214 -8.55 -1.65 -7.53
N ASP A 215 -8.56 -2.97 -7.50
CA ASP A 215 -9.42 -3.77 -8.36
C ASP A 215 -10.88 -3.70 -7.86
N CYS A 216 -11.49 -2.51 -7.87
CA CYS A 216 -12.92 -2.33 -7.58
C CYS A 216 -13.76 -3.25 -8.47
N LEU A 217 -13.29 -3.47 -9.69
CA LEU A 217 -13.84 -4.40 -10.67
C LEU A 217 -13.77 -5.86 -10.17
N LEU A 218 -12.69 -6.26 -9.51
CA LEU A 218 -12.58 -7.59 -8.90
C LEU A 218 -13.63 -7.82 -7.80
N LEU A 219 -13.82 -6.82 -6.94
CA LEU A 219 -14.80 -6.88 -5.86
C LEU A 219 -16.23 -6.91 -6.42
N ALA A 220 -16.56 -6.02 -7.36
CA ALA A 220 -17.85 -6.04 -8.06
C ALA A 220 -18.10 -7.39 -8.78
N ASN A 221 -17.07 -7.96 -9.42
CA ASN A 221 -17.16 -9.26 -10.08
C ASN A 221 -17.37 -10.41 -9.09
N SER A 222 -16.74 -10.36 -7.92
CA SER A 222 -16.96 -11.39 -6.90
C SER A 222 -18.43 -11.43 -6.46
N LEU A 223 -19.09 -10.28 -6.33
CA LEU A 223 -20.54 -10.23 -6.06
C LEU A 223 -21.34 -10.87 -7.20
N ALA A 224 -20.94 -10.67 -8.46
CA ALA A 224 -21.64 -11.22 -9.62
C ALA A 224 -21.65 -12.75 -9.69
N VAL A 225 -20.70 -13.42 -9.03
CA VAL A 225 -20.62 -14.89 -8.94
C VAL A 225 -21.70 -15.45 -8.00
N SER A 226 -22.06 -14.73 -6.93
CA SER A 226 -23.09 -15.20 -6.00
C SER A 226 -24.49 -14.90 -6.52
N GLU A 227 -25.37 -15.89 -6.57
CA GLU A 227 -26.80 -15.65 -6.82
C GLU A 227 -27.52 -15.08 -5.60
N ARG A 228 -27.09 -15.49 -4.39
CA ARG A 228 -27.67 -15.03 -3.14
C ARG A 228 -27.09 -13.67 -2.74
N ILE A 229 -27.96 -12.79 -2.25
CA ILE A 229 -27.58 -11.51 -1.64
C ILE A 229 -27.74 -11.68 -0.13
N THR A 230 -26.66 -11.48 0.61
CA THR A 230 -26.69 -11.51 2.07
C THR A 230 -27.40 -10.24 2.56
N PRO A 231 -28.44 -10.34 3.41
CA PRO A 231 -29.06 -9.18 4.05
C PRO A 231 -28.04 -8.32 4.79
N LEU A 232 -28.26 -7.00 4.83
CA LEU A 232 -27.31 -6.07 5.42
C LEU A 232 -27.08 -6.34 6.91
N ASP A 233 -28.11 -6.71 7.66
CA ASP A 233 -28.02 -7.00 9.08
C ASP A 233 -27.26 -8.32 9.36
N GLU A 234 -27.36 -9.31 8.48
CA GLU A 234 -26.55 -10.52 8.54
C GLU A 234 -25.08 -10.19 8.24
N PHE A 235 -24.82 -9.44 7.17
CA PHE A 235 -23.48 -8.99 6.80
C PHE A 235 -22.77 -8.20 7.92
N LEU A 236 -23.45 -7.26 8.58
CA LEU A 236 -22.88 -6.46 9.66
C LEU A 236 -22.49 -7.28 10.91
N ARG A 237 -23.03 -8.50 11.05
CA ARG A 237 -22.71 -9.42 12.16
C ARG A 237 -21.64 -10.45 11.79
N GLU A 238 -21.24 -10.55 10.52
CA GLU A 238 -20.20 -11.47 10.08
C GLU A 238 -18.84 -11.10 10.70
N ARG A 239 -18.06 -12.13 11.07
CA ARG A 239 -16.71 -11.97 11.63
C ARG A 239 -15.67 -12.40 10.60
N PRO A 240 -14.93 -11.47 9.99
CA PRO A 240 -14.03 -11.79 8.89
C PRO A 240 -12.86 -12.70 9.28
N GLU A 241 -12.51 -12.80 10.57
CA GLU A 241 -11.46 -13.70 11.05
C GLU A 241 -11.87 -15.18 10.96
N LEU A 242 -13.17 -15.46 11.04
CA LEU A 242 -13.72 -16.81 10.98
C LEU A 242 -14.00 -17.28 9.55
N LEU A 243 -13.93 -16.37 8.57
CA LEU A 243 -14.20 -16.67 7.17
C LEU A 243 -12.99 -17.31 6.48
N ASP A 244 -13.27 -18.24 5.57
CA ASP A 244 -12.28 -18.79 4.67
C ASP A 244 -11.85 -17.75 3.62
N SER A 245 -10.91 -18.12 2.73
CA SER A 245 -10.41 -17.17 1.73
C SER A 245 -11.49 -16.64 0.78
N ALA A 246 -12.49 -17.46 0.44
CA ALA A 246 -13.57 -17.04 -0.45
C ALA A 246 -14.56 -16.14 0.29
N GLY A 247 -14.98 -16.52 1.50
CA GLY A 247 -15.83 -15.70 2.37
C GLY A 247 -15.21 -14.34 2.65
N ARG A 248 -13.90 -14.27 2.91
CA ARG A 248 -13.20 -12.97 3.05
C ARG A 248 -13.26 -12.12 1.78
N LEU A 249 -13.21 -12.71 0.59
CA LEU A 249 -13.35 -11.95 -0.65
C LEU A 249 -14.76 -11.36 -0.79
N PHE A 250 -15.79 -12.16 -0.50
CA PHE A 250 -17.18 -11.67 -0.48
C PHE A 250 -17.40 -10.59 0.57
N TYR A 251 -16.89 -10.78 1.79
CA TYR A 251 -16.96 -9.78 2.85
C TYR A 251 -16.36 -8.44 2.42
N ARG A 252 -15.19 -8.46 1.76
CA ARG A 252 -14.55 -7.26 1.21
C ARG A 252 -15.41 -6.60 0.13
N ALA A 253 -16.08 -7.39 -0.70
CA ALA A 253 -16.92 -6.87 -1.75
C ALA A 253 -18.23 -6.26 -1.22
N TYR A 254 -18.85 -6.86 -0.21
CA TYR A 254 -19.98 -6.26 0.49
C TYR A 254 -19.58 -5.01 1.28
N SER A 255 -18.41 -5.02 1.92
CA SER A 255 -17.82 -3.85 2.58
C SER A 255 -17.64 -2.69 1.61
N PHE A 256 -17.10 -2.97 0.42
CA PHE A 256 -16.97 -2.00 -0.66
C PHE A 256 -18.33 -1.45 -1.10
N ALA A 257 -19.31 -2.33 -1.33
CA ALA A 257 -20.67 -1.93 -1.71
C ALA A 257 -21.34 -1.02 -0.66
N LEU A 258 -21.17 -1.34 0.63
CA LEU A 258 -21.74 -0.56 1.73
C LEU A 258 -21.11 0.83 1.82
N VAL A 259 -19.78 0.93 1.79
CA VAL A 259 -19.12 2.24 1.84
C VAL A 259 -19.43 3.04 0.58
N GLN A 260 -19.51 2.41 -0.60
CA GLN A 260 -19.90 3.08 -1.83
C GLN A 260 -21.35 3.63 -1.75
N LEU A 261 -22.29 2.83 -1.26
CA LEU A 261 -23.69 3.24 -1.03
C LEU A 261 -23.77 4.47 -0.12
N VAL A 262 -22.99 4.46 0.95
CA VAL A 262 -22.93 5.56 1.92
C VAL A 262 -22.27 6.80 1.30
N VAL A 263 -21.18 6.65 0.57
CA VAL A 263 -20.41 7.76 -0.02
C VAL A 263 -21.14 8.44 -1.19
N GLU A 264 -21.90 7.69 -1.98
CA GLU A 264 -22.63 8.18 -3.15
C GLU A 264 -23.91 8.94 -2.81
N SER A 265 -24.38 8.79 -1.58
CA SER A 265 -25.57 9.50 -1.11
C SER A 265 -25.38 11.00 -0.92
N ALA A 266 -26.48 11.74 -0.83
CA ALA A 266 -26.48 13.17 -0.55
C ALA A 266 -25.79 13.45 0.80
N ASP A 267 -24.76 14.30 0.77
CA ASP A 267 -23.87 14.58 1.91
C ASP A 267 -23.17 13.34 2.50
N GLY A 268 -23.17 12.21 1.79
CA GLY A 268 -22.70 10.92 2.28
C GLY A 268 -21.27 10.93 2.80
N ARG A 269 -20.37 11.62 2.10
CA ARG A 269 -18.96 11.78 2.51
C ARG A 269 -18.81 12.57 3.81
N ALA A 270 -19.57 13.64 3.98
CA ALA A 270 -19.55 14.45 5.19
C ALA A 270 -20.13 13.66 6.38
N ARG A 271 -21.24 12.96 6.16
CA ARG A 271 -21.87 12.07 7.14
C ARG A 271 -20.96 10.90 7.54
N LEU A 272 -20.25 10.29 6.59
CA LEU A 272 -19.27 9.24 6.88
C LEU A 272 -18.12 9.76 7.74
N GLY A 273 -17.64 10.96 7.45
CA GLY A 273 -16.67 11.62 8.32
C GLY A 273 -17.21 11.82 9.74
N SER A 274 -18.43 12.37 9.87
CA SER A 274 -19.05 12.59 11.19
C SER A 274 -19.37 11.27 11.91
N TYR A 275 -19.68 10.21 11.18
CA TYR A 275 -19.85 8.87 11.73
C TYR A 275 -18.54 8.37 12.34
N ILE A 276 -17.42 8.49 11.61
CA ILE A 276 -16.08 8.14 12.11
C ILE A 276 -15.73 8.94 13.37
N ASP A 277 -15.99 10.25 13.38
CA ASP A 277 -15.70 11.11 14.53
C ASP A 277 -16.50 10.71 15.79
N ASN A 278 -17.65 10.05 15.62
CA ASN A 278 -18.57 9.66 16.71
C ASN A 278 -18.52 8.16 17.05
N LEU A 279 -17.69 7.35 16.39
CA LEU A 279 -17.61 5.90 16.61
C LEU A 279 -17.27 5.51 18.05
N ALA A 280 -16.55 6.36 18.79
CA ALA A 280 -16.26 6.10 20.21
C ALA A 280 -17.51 6.07 21.09
N PHE A 281 -18.62 6.67 20.63
CA PHE A 281 -19.91 6.72 21.32
C PHE A 281 -20.94 5.79 20.66
N ALA A 282 -20.51 4.92 19.74
CA ALA A 282 -21.36 3.95 19.09
C ALA A 282 -22.03 3.03 20.12
N SER A 283 -23.27 2.65 19.84
CA SER A 283 -24.00 1.67 20.61
C SER A 283 -23.55 0.24 20.25
N ASN A 284 -24.07 -0.75 20.96
CA ASN A 284 -23.84 -2.15 20.61
C ASN A 284 -24.61 -2.59 19.35
N ASP A 285 -25.51 -1.74 18.82
CA ASP A 285 -26.29 -2.02 17.61
C ASP A 285 -25.76 -1.20 16.43
N LEU A 286 -24.83 -1.82 15.69
CA LEU A 286 -24.19 -1.22 14.51
C LEU A 286 -25.20 -0.79 13.44
N LEU A 287 -26.31 -1.51 13.29
CA LEU A 287 -27.32 -1.17 12.29
C LEU A 287 -28.07 0.09 12.72
N ALA A 288 -28.47 0.18 13.98
CA ALA A 288 -29.13 1.37 14.52
C ALA A 288 -28.25 2.62 14.41
N ASP A 289 -26.96 2.51 14.75
CA ASP A 289 -26.01 3.63 14.64
C ASP A 289 -25.83 4.08 13.19
N LEU A 290 -25.77 3.12 12.26
CA LEU A 290 -25.63 3.39 10.84
C LEU A 290 -26.91 4.04 10.28
N GLN A 291 -28.09 3.59 10.70
CA GLN A 291 -29.36 4.22 10.34
C GLN A 291 -29.49 5.65 10.91
N ALA A 292 -29.00 5.88 12.13
CA ALA A 292 -28.97 7.20 12.74
C ALA A 292 -28.04 8.16 11.97
N ALA A 293 -26.87 7.68 11.54
CA ALA A 293 -25.93 8.47 10.75
C ALA A 293 -26.39 8.72 9.31
N PHE A 294 -27.09 7.74 8.72
CA PHE A 294 -27.55 7.75 7.33
C PHE A 294 -29.07 7.53 7.24
N PRO A 295 -29.87 8.60 7.33
CA PRO A 295 -31.33 8.51 7.34
C PRO A 295 -31.95 7.82 6.11
N GLN A 296 -31.27 7.81 4.96
CA GLN A 296 -31.71 7.05 3.78
C GLN A 296 -31.71 5.52 3.97
N LEU A 297 -30.96 5.04 4.96
CA LEU A 297 -30.93 3.64 5.36
C LEU A 297 -31.92 3.38 6.51
N ALA A 298 -32.45 4.43 7.14
CA ALA A 298 -33.52 4.32 8.10
C ALA A 298 -34.87 4.18 7.38
N GLY A 299 -35.51 3.01 7.50
CA GLY A 299 -36.85 2.78 6.97
C GLY A 299 -37.09 1.35 6.47
N ASN A 300 -38.34 1.04 6.15
CA ASN A 300 -38.76 -0.30 5.70
C ASN A 300 -38.18 -0.72 4.33
N ASP A 301 -37.57 0.21 3.60
CA ASP A 301 -37.00 -0.02 2.27
C ASP A 301 -35.49 -0.30 2.28
N LEU A 302 -34.83 -0.38 3.45
CA LEU A 302 -33.39 -0.68 3.56
C LEU A 302 -33.00 -1.94 2.78
N GLY A 303 -33.79 -3.01 2.91
CA GLY A 303 -33.54 -4.26 2.19
C GLY A 303 -33.54 -4.06 0.68
N LYS A 304 -34.49 -3.27 0.16
CA LYS A 304 -34.59 -2.96 -1.27
C LYS A 304 -33.44 -2.08 -1.75
N ILE A 305 -33.03 -1.07 -0.97
CA ILE A 305 -31.90 -0.20 -1.30
C ILE A 305 -30.62 -1.02 -1.39
N TRP A 306 -30.40 -1.88 -0.40
CA TRP A 306 -29.25 -2.79 -0.36
C TRP A 306 -29.25 -3.76 -1.54
N GLU A 307 -30.35 -4.47 -1.78
CA GLU A 307 -30.49 -5.39 -2.91
C GLU A 307 -30.30 -4.68 -4.25
N SER A 308 -30.85 -3.47 -4.41
CA SER A 308 -30.69 -2.67 -5.62
C SER A 308 -29.23 -2.24 -5.84
N MET A 309 -28.52 -1.85 -4.77
CA MET A 309 -27.10 -1.52 -4.85
C MET A 309 -26.28 -2.71 -5.32
N ILE A 310 -26.47 -3.86 -4.69
CA ILE A 310 -25.77 -5.09 -5.05
C ILE A 310 -26.14 -5.53 -6.47
N ALA A 311 -27.42 -5.46 -6.86
CA ALA A 311 -27.87 -5.78 -8.21
C ALA A 311 -27.32 -4.81 -9.27
N SER A 312 -27.16 -3.53 -8.94
CA SER A 312 -26.51 -2.54 -9.79
C SER A 312 -25.04 -2.91 -10.01
N MET A 313 -24.30 -3.19 -8.95
CA MET A 313 -22.89 -3.59 -9.04
C MET A 313 -22.71 -4.89 -9.83
N LYS A 314 -23.58 -5.89 -9.61
CA LYS A 314 -23.59 -7.15 -10.40
C LYS A 314 -23.85 -6.88 -11.88
N ARG A 315 -24.73 -5.93 -12.21
CA ARG A 315 -25.00 -5.55 -13.61
C ARG A 315 -23.82 -4.83 -14.24
N SER A 316 -23.24 -3.84 -13.57
CA SER A 316 -22.06 -3.12 -14.06
C SER A 316 -20.89 -4.07 -14.33
N ALA A 317 -20.62 -4.99 -13.41
CA ALA A 317 -19.64 -6.06 -13.56
C ALA A 317 -19.90 -6.98 -14.77
N ARG A 318 -21.18 -7.24 -15.10
CA ARG A 318 -21.58 -8.07 -16.25
C ARG A 318 -21.57 -7.31 -17.58
N THR A 319 -21.64 -5.99 -17.57
CA THR A 319 -21.47 -5.17 -18.79
C THR A 319 -20.01 -5.01 -19.16
N ASP A 320 -19.10 -5.06 -18.19
CA ASP A 320 -17.65 -5.05 -18.41
C ASP A 320 -17.10 -6.46 -18.69
N LEU A 321 -17.77 -7.21 -19.58
CA LEU A 321 -17.17 -8.43 -20.12
C LEU A 321 -15.98 -8.05 -20.98
N LEU A 322 -14.88 -8.75 -20.78
CA LEU A 322 -13.72 -8.62 -21.64
C LEU A 322 -14.08 -9.04 -23.06
N THR A 323 -13.51 -8.34 -24.04
CA THR A 323 -13.52 -8.81 -25.43
C THR A 323 -12.84 -10.18 -25.51
N PHE A 324 -13.04 -10.90 -26.62
CA PHE A 324 -12.34 -12.16 -26.85
C PHE A 324 -10.82 -11.96 -26.73
N SER A 325 -10.26 -10.96 -27.41
CA SER A 325 -8.83 -10.64 -27.40
C SER A 325 -8.30 -10.32 -26.00
N GLN A 326 -9.00 -9.48 -25.23
CA GLN A 326 -8.61 -9.13 -23.86
C GLN A 326 -8.69 -10.33 -22.91
N THR A 327 -9.70 -11.19 -23.08
CA THR A 327 -9.84 -12.41 -22.29
C THR A 327 -8.70 -13.38 -22.59
N ASP A 328 -8.39 -13.55 -23.87
CA ASP A 328 -7.34 -14.45 -24.33
C ASP A 328 -5.96 -13.97 -23.87
N GLU A 329 -5.67 -12.68 -23.98
CA GLU A 329 -4.42 -12.09 -23.50
C GLU A 329 -4.24 -12.27 -21.98
N LYS A 330 -5.28 -11.98 -21.19
CA LYS A 330 -5.23 -12.20 -19.72
C LYS A 330 -5.08 -13.67 -19.36
N LEU A 331 -5.74 -14.56 -20.09
CA LEU A 331 -5.58 -16.00 -19.92
C LEU A 331 -4.13 -16.42 -20.21
N ASP A 332 -3.52 -15.85 -21.25
CA ASP A 332 -2.11 -16.13 -21.57
C ASP A 332 -1.16 -15.65 -20.49
N GLN A 333 -1.35 -14.42 -20.02
CA GLN A 333 -0.56 -13.85 -18.94
C GLN A 333 -0.62 -14.73 -17.68
N LEU A 334 -1.82 -15.22 -17.30
CA LEU A 334 -1.98 -16.15 -16.18
C LEU A 334 -1.30 -17.50 -16.43
N LEU A 335 -1.28 -18.01 -17.66
CA LEU A 335 -0.63 -19.29 -17.96
C LEU A 335 0.91 -19.19 -18.02
N GLN A 336 1.45 -18.01 -18.35
CA GLN A 336 2.89 -17.77 -18.45
C GLN A 336 3.58 -17.52 -17.10
N THR A 337 2.82 -17.27 -16.04
CA THR A 337 3.40 -17.07 -14.70
C THR A 337 4.22 -18.27 -14.25
N LYS A 338 5.41 -18.01 -13.70
CA LYS A 338 6.34 -19.06 -13.28
C LYS A 338 6.24 -19.29 -11.77
N PHE A 339 6.25 -20.55 -11.36
CA PHE A 339 6.22 -20.94 -9.95
C PHE A 339 7.64 -21.01 -9.39
N SER A 340 7.93 -20.20 -8.38
CA SER A 340 9.23 -20.22 -7.70
C SER A 340 9.41 -21.53 -6.89
N PRO A 341 10.60 -22.16 -6.95
CA PRO A 341 10.92 -23.28 -6.09
C PRO A 341 11.28 -22.80 -4.67
N ALA A 342 11.10 -23.69 -3.69
CA ALA A 342 11.38 -23.43 -2.27
C ALA A 342 12.89 -23.42 -1.96
N ASP A 343 13.70 -24.10 -2.79
CA ASP A 343 15.16 -24.04 -2.74
C ASP A 343 15.64 -23.22 -3.94
N GLY A 344 16.36 -22.12 -3.70
CA GLY A 344 16.88 -21.20 -4.73
C GLY A 344 17.88 -21.80 -5.73
N ARG A 345 17.96 -23.13 -5.83
CA ARG A 345 18.75 -23.91 -6.78
C ARG A 345 17.96 -24.49 -7.95
N ASP A 346 16.62 -24.49 -7.90
CA ASP A 346 15.79 -25.01 -8.98
C ASP A 346 15.30 -23.90 -9.93
N LYS A 347 15.16 -24.26 -11.22
CA LYS A 347 14.60 -23.37 -12.25
C LYS A 347 13.11 -23.14 -11.98
N SER A 348 12.63 -21.91 -12.16
CA SER A 348 11.21 -21.60 -12.07
C SER A 348 10.41 -22.48 -13.03
N LEU A 349 9.37 -23.14 -12.51
CA LEU A 349 8.61 -24.14 -13.24
C LEU A 349 7.36 -23.50 -13.85
N SER A 350 7.08 -23.79 -15.13
CA SER A 350 5.80 -23.51 -15.78
C SER A 350 4.73 -24.49 -15.29
N LEU A 351 3.44 -24.18 -15.49
CA LEU A 351 2.31 -25.07 -15.23
C LEU A 351 2.50 -26.46 -15.88
N GLU A 352 3.10 -26.50 -17.07
CA GLU A 352 3.43 -27.76 -17.77
C GLU A 352 4.48 -28.58 -17.00
N GLY A 353 5.48 -27.91 -16.44
CA GLY A 353 6.50 -28.54 -15.60
C GLY A 353 5.92 -29.13 -14.31
N LEU A 354 4.88 -28.49 -13.77
CA LEU A 354 4.15 -29.00 -12.59
C LEU A 354 3.23 -30.19 -12.91
N CYS A 355 2.86 -30.40 -14.17
CA CYS A 355 2.10 -31.60 -14.54
C CYS A 355 2.96 -32.88 -14.43
N GLN A 356 4.27 -32.77 -14.63
CA GLN A 356 5.20 -33.90 -14.65
C GLN A 356 5.76 -34.26 -13.25
N LYS A 357 5.74 -33.33 -12.30
CA LYS A 357 6.30 -33.50 -10.95
C LYS A 357 5.24 -33.26 -9.87
N LYS A 358 5.38 -33.91 -8.72
CA LYS A 358 4.48 -33.67 -7.58
C LYS A 358 4.78 -32.29 -6.98
N PRO A 359 3.79 -31.39 -6.82
CA PRO A 359 4.03 -30.03 -6.34
C PRO A 359 4.44 -30.01 -4.86
N THR A 360 5.41 -29.14 -4.55
CA THR A 360 5.86 -28.82 -3.18
C THR A 360 4.76 -28.10 -2.39
N PRO A 361 4.83 -28.03 -1.04
CA PRO A 361 3.83 -27.31 -0.23
C PRO A 361 3.64 -25.84 -0.66
N MET A 362 4.72 -25.13 -0.92
CA MET A 362 4.69 -23.74 -1.39
C MET A 362 4.05 -23.61 -2.78
N GLN A 363 4.35 -24.54 -3.70
CA GLN A 363 3.71 -24.60 -5.01
C GLN A 363 2.21 -24.92 -4.91
N ARG A 364 1.77 -25.75 -3.96
CA ARG A 364 0.34 -25.99 -3.73
C ARG A 364 -0.39 -24.75 -3.25
N MET A 365 0.23 -23.95 -2.38
CA MET A 365 -0.33 -22.66 -1.96
C MET A 365 -0.45 -21.70 -3.15
N ALA A 366 0.58 -21.63 -4.01
CA ALA A 366 0.52 -20.87 -5.25
C ALA A 366 -0.61 -21.37 -6.16
N LEU A 367 -0.72 -22.68 -6.43
CA LEU A 367 -1.80 -23.25 -7.26
C LEU A 367 -3.20 -22.96 -6.71
N ARG A 368 -3.38 -22.91 -5.38
CA ARG A 368 -4.66 -22.49 -4.77
C ARG A 368 -4.97 -21.02 -5.06
N LYS A 369 -3.98 -20.14 -4.99
CA LYS A 369 -4.13 -18.73 -5.39
C LYS A 369 -4.50 -18.62 -6.87
N PHE A 370 -3.83 -19.37 -7.75
CA PHE A 370 -4.15 -19.43 -9.17
C PHE A 370 -5.59 -19.88 -9.43
N THR A 371 -6.07 -20.87 -8.67
CA THR A 371 -7.47 -21.33 -8.78
C THR A 371 -8.46 -20.18 -8.54
N GLN A 372 -8.14 -19.25 -7.65
CA GLN A 372 -8.94 -18.04 -7.41
C GLN A 372 -8.81 -17.06 -8.56
N GLU A 373 -7.60 -16.82 -9.07
CA GLU A 373 -7.37 -15.93 -10.22
C GLU A 373 -8.12 -16.42 -11.49
N PHE A 374 -8.17 -17.74 -11.75
CA PHE A 374 -8.99 -18.31 -12.82
C PHE A 374 -10.49 -18.17 -12.58
N MET A 375 -10.96 -18.34 -11.34
CA MET A 375 -12.37 -18.12 -10.98
C MET A 375 -12.78 -16.67 -11.30
N LEU A 376 -11.91 -15.73 -10.96
CA LEU A 376 -12.12 -14.31 -11.19
C LEU A 376 -12.12 -14.01 -12.68
N LEU A 377 -11.15 -14.53 -13.44
CA LEU A 377 -11.12 -14.42 -14.89
C LEU A 377 -12.40 -14.96 -15.55
N ALA A 378 -12.89 -16.13 -15.11
CA ALA A 378 -14.10 -16.74 -15.66
C ALA A 378 -15.36 -15.87 -15.46
N ALA A 379 -15.42 -15.08 -14.39
CA ALA A 379 -16.56 -14.21 -14.11
C ALA A 379 -16.72 -13.12 -15.20
N HIS A 380 -15.61 -12.58 -15.70
CA HIS A 380 -15.59 -11.47 -16.66
C HIS A 380 -15.08 -11.86 -18.06
N ALA A 381 -14.79 -13.14 -18.28
CA ALA A 381 -14.35 -13.66 -19.56
C ALA A 381 -15.43 -13.50 -20.63
N ASN A 382 -14.97 -13.34 -21.87
CA ASN A 382 -15.81 -13.54 -23.04
C ASN A 382 -16.57 -14.89 -22.91
N PRO A 383 -17.89 -14.94 -23.17
CA PRO A 383 -18.69 -16.15 -22.98
C PRO A 383 -18.13 -17.39 -23.68
N ILE A 384 -17.46 -17.23 -24.82
CA ILE A 384 -16.86 -18.32 -25.60
C ILE A 384 -15.67 -18.95 -24.87
N LEU A 385 -14.84 -18.14 -24.19
CA LEU A 385 -13.66 -18.61 -23.47
C LEU A 385 -13.95 -19.03 -22.03
N ARG A 386 -15.12 -18.68 -21.49
CA ARG A 386 -15.48 -18.96 -20.08
C ARG A 386 -15.37 -20.43 -19.72
N SER A 387 -15.87 -21.35 -20.56
CA SER A 387 -15.79 -22.80 -20.32
C SER A 387 -14.34 -23.29 -20.27
N ILE A 388 -13.50 -22.81 -21.18
CA ILE A 388 -12.08 -23.15 -21.24
C ILE A 388 -11.35 -22.67 -19.97
N ILE A 389 -11.66 -21.46 -19.51
CA ILE A 389 -11.07 -20.89 -18.29
C ILE A 389 -11.49 -21.71 -17.06
N GLN A 390 -12.75 -22.16 -17.00
CA GLN A 390 -13.22 -23.07 -15.96
C GLN A 390 -12.52 -24.44 -16.01
N ASP A 391 -12.23 -24.96 -17.21
CA ASP A 391 -11.47 -26.19 -17.37
C ASP A 391 -10.01 -26.03 -16.91
N TYR A 392 -9.36 -24.90 -17.21
CA TYR A 392 -8.05 -24.57 -16.65
C TYR A 392 -8.10 -24.46 -15.12
N GLN A 393 -9.13 -23.82 -14.56
CA GLN A 393 -9.35 -23.73 -13.12
C GLN A 393 -9.42 -25.12 -12.47
N GLN A 394 -10.19 -26.05 -13.07
CA GLN A 394 -10.31 -27.42 -12.58
C GLN A 394 -8.97 -28.18 -12.62
N LEU A 395 -8.19 -28.01 -13.69
CA LEU A 395 -6.86 -28.62 -13.79
C LEU A 395 -5.92 -28.13 -12.70
N VAL A 396 -5.88 -26.82 -12.47
CA VAL A 396 -5.04 -26.21 -11.44
C VAL A 396 -5.47 -26.68 -10.05
N ALA A 397 -6.78 -26.78 -9.78
CA ALA A 397 -7.30 -27.32 -8.53
C ALA A 397 -6.91 -28.80 -8.33
N GLN A 398 -6.96 -29.63 -9.38
CA GLN A 398 -6.53 -31.03 -9.33
C GLN A 398 -5.03 -31.16 -9.07
N LEU A 399 -4.20 -30.31 -9.68
CA LEU A 399 -2.77 -30.23 -9.41
C LEU A 399 -2.49 -29.82 -7.96
N ALA A 400 -3.23 -28.85 -7.42
CA ALA A 400 -3.09 -28.43 -6.01
C ALA A 400 -3.40 -29.59 -5.03
N LEU A 401 -4.28 -30.51 -5.42
CA LEU A 401 -4.60 -31.74 -4.69
C LEU A 401 -3.61 -32.89 -4.94
N GLY A 402 -2.62 -32.71 -5.83
CA GLY A 402 -1.60 -33.70 -6.16
C GLY A 402 -2.08 -34.80 -7.12
N LYS A 403 -3.18 -34.59 -7.84
CA LYS A 403 -3.70 -35.52 -8.86
C LYS A 403 -3.09 -35.17 -10.22
N ASN A 404 -2.10 -35.96 -10.69
CA ASN A 404 -1.35 -35.64 -11.91
C ASN A 404 -1.61 -36.57 -13.11
N ARG A 405 -2.29 -37.72 -12.92
CA ARG A 405 -2.35 -38.82 -13.92
C ARG A 405 -3.01 -38.46 -15.27
N ALA A 406 -3.89 -37.46 -15.33
CA ALA A 406 -4.60 -37.06 -16.55
C ALA A 406 -4.49 -35.56 -16.87
N VAL A 407 -3.76 -34.79 -16.06
CA VAL A 407 -3.72 -33.33 -16.19
C VAL A 407 -2.93 -32.91 -17.42
N GLY A 408 -1.82 -33.59 -17.72
CA GLY A 408 -0.97 -33.25 -18.87
C GLY A 408 -1.70 -33.37 -20.22
N ALA A 409 -2.43 -34.46 -20.44
CA ALA A 409 -3.19 -34.68 -21.67
C ALA A 409 -4.34 -33.66 -21.83
N ARG A 410 -5.07 -33.39 -20.74
CA ARG A 410 -6.15 -32.39 -20.76
C ARG A 410 -5.62 -30.96 -20.92
N LEU A 411 -4.43 -30.66 -20.40
CA LEU A 411 -3.77 -29.38 -20.63
C LEU A 411 -3.42 -29.20 -22.11
N THR A 412 -2.90 -30.24 -22.78
CA THR A 412 -2.62 -30.17 -24.22
C THR A 412 -3.87 -30.01 -25.07
N GLU A 413 -4.97 -30.65 -24.69
CA GLU A 413 -6.27 -30.53 -25.35
C GLU A 413 -6.86 -29.12 -25.20
N LEU A 414 -6.80 -28.52 -24.01
CA LEU A 414 -7.27 -27.15 -23.81
C LEU A 414 -6.44 -26.12 -24.59
N LYS A 415 -5.14 -26.37 -24.77
CA LYS A 415 -4.29 -25.50 -25.58
C LYS A 415 -4.67 -25.54 -27.06
N THR A 416 -4.90 -26.74 -27.61
CA THR A 416 -5.29 -26.87 -29.03
C THR A 416 -6.68 -26.31 -29.26
N LEU A 417 -7.61 -26.50 -28.32
CA LEU A 417 -8.95 -25.92 -28.38
C LEU A 417 -8.92 -24.39 -28.31
N ARG A 418 -8.14 -23.81 -27.38
CA ARG A 418 -7.95 -22.36 -27.27
C ARG A 418 -7.35 -21.77 -28.54
N ALA A 419 -6.29 -22.38 -29.09
CA ALA A 419 -5.65 -21.91 -30.33
C ALA A 419 -6.65 -21.89 -31.50
N ARG A 420 -7.42 -22.96 -31.69
CA ARG A 420 -8.44 -23.03 -32.74
C ARG A 420 -9.51 -21.95 -32.62
N LEU A 421 -9.95 -21.65 -31.40
CA LEU A 421 -10.92 -20.59 -31.16
C LEU A 421 -10.34 -19.21 -31.41
N SER A 422 -9.07 -19.00 -31.04
CA SER A 422 -8.38 -17.75 -31.33
C SER A 422 -8.26 -17.51 -32.82
N ASP A 423 -7.81 -18.51 -33.58
CA ASP A 423 -7.71 -18.42 -35.04
C ASP A 423 -9.07 -18.08 -35.68
N ARG A 424 -10.14 -18.73 -35.21
CA ARG A 424 -11.49 -18.49 -35.73
C ARG A 424 -12.01 -17.09 -35.39
N MET A 425 -11.71 -16.57 -34.20
CA MET A 425 -12.14 -15.22 -33.83
C MET A 425 -11.40 -14.16 -34.65
N THR A 426 -10.09 -14.35 -34.87
CA THR A 426 -9.30 -13.46 -35.74
C THR A 426 -9.87 -13.43 -37.16
N GLU A 427 -10.25 -14.59 -37.73
CA GLU A 427 -10.88 -14.66 -39.05
C GLU A 427 -12.21 -13.88 -39.10
N ILE A 428 -13.00 -13.92 -38.02
CA ILE A 428 -14.25 -13.16 -37.91
C ILE A 428 -13.97 -11.66 -37.84
N ASP A 429 -13.02 -11.24 -37.01
CA ASP A 429 -12.64 -9.83 -36.87
C ASP A 429 -12.10 -9.27 -38.20
N ASP A 430 -11.26 -10.04 -38.91
CA ASP A 430 -10.74 -9.68 -40.23
C ASP A 430 -11.86 -9.52 -41.28
N TYR A 431 -12.85 -10.43 -41.26
CA TYR A 431 -14.01 -10.33 -42.14
C TYR A 431 -14.86 -9.09 -41.84
N LEU A 432 -15.11 -8.80 -40.55
CA LEU A 432 -15.86 -7.62 -40.14
C LEU A 432 -15.13 -6.33 -40.53
N ASN A 433 -13.83 -6.26 -40.32
CA ASN A 433 -13.00 -5.14 -40.75
C ASN A 433 -13.06 -4.92 -42.27
N TRP A 434 -12.97 -6.00 -43.05
CA TRP A 434 -13.11 -5.93 -44.51
C TRP A 434 -14.52 -5.46 -44.92
N PHE A 435 -15.56 -5.96 -44.27
CA PHE A 435 -16.95 -5.57 -44.54
C PHE A 435 -17.20 -4.10 -44.20
N GLU A 436 -16.70 -3.62 -43.06
CA GLU A 436 -16.73 -2.21 -42.67
C GLU A 436 -16.01 -1.32 -43.69
N ALA A 437 -14.85 -1.75 -44.18
CA ALA A 437 -14.05 -0.98 -45.13
C ALA A 437 -14.67 -0.94 -46.55
N THR A 438 -15.40 -1.97 -46.97
CA THR A 438 -15.79 -2.15 -48.38
C THR A 438 -17.28 -2.11 -48.66
N GLN A 439 -18.13 -2.47 -47.70
CA GLN A 439 -19.58 -2.66 -47.91
C GLN A 439 -20.45 -1.70 -47.08
N LEU A 440 -19.91 -1.09 -46.03
CA LEU A 440 -20.66 -0.14 -45.21
C LEU A 440 -20.74 1.23 -45.88
N SER A 441 -21.92 1.55 -46.41
CA SER A 441 -22.26 2.86 -46.99
C SER A 441 -22.56 3.94 -45.93
N THR A 442 -22.76 3.53 -44.67
CA THR A 442 -23.05 4.43 -43.55
C THR A 442 -21.74 4.87 -42.90
N ARG A 443 -21.37 6.15 -43.08
CA ARG A 443 -20.18 6.72 -42.43
C ARG A 443 -20.41 6.79 -40.91
N SER A 444 -19.43 6.36 -40.12
CA SER A 444 -19.52 6.26 -38.64
C SER A 444 -19.63 7.60 -37.91
N GLY A 445 -19.58 8.74 -38.61
CA GLY A 445 -19.67 10.09 -38.03
C GLY A 445 -18.46 10.51 -37.18
N LEU A 446 -17.60 9.58 -36.74
CA LEU A 446 -16.46 9.82 -35.85
C LEU A 446 -15.41 10.77 -36.44
N PHE A 447 -15.27 10.79 -37.77
CA PHE A 447 -14.34 11.67 -38.48
C PHE A 447 -14.97 12.97 -38.98
N GLU A 448 -16.29 13.18 -38.85
CA GLU A 448 -16.93 14.42 -39.29
C GLU A 448 -16.41 15.62 -38.49
N GLY A 449 -16.14 15.47 -37.19
CA GLY A 449 -15.53 16.51 -36.37
C GLY A 449 -14.15 16.93 -36.88
N PHE A 450 -13.31 15.97 -37.30
CA PHE A 450 -11.97 16.23 -37.84
C PHE A 450 -12.03 16.88 -39.22
N LEU A 451 -12.93 16.43 -40.10
CA LEU A 451 -13.13 17.03 -41.42
C LEU A 451 -13.71 18.44 -41.32
N ASN A 452 -14.60 18.68 -40.36
CA ASN A 452 -15.16 20.00 -40.09
C ASN A 452 -14.09 20.96 -39.53
N THR A 453 -13.16 20.49 -38.69
CA THR A 453 -12.04 21.33 -38.24
C THR A 453 -11.04 21.70 -39.34
N SER A 454 -10.87 20.87 -40.38
CA SER A 454 -10.08 21.26 -41.56
C SER A 454 -10.79 22.26 -42.46
N SER A 455 -12.14 22.25 -42.49
CA SER A 455 -12.94 23.23 -43.23
C SER A 455 -13.11 24.57 -42.49
N ALA A 456 -13.04 24.55 -41.16
CA ALA A 456 -12.93 25.74 -40.33
C ALA A 456 -11.47 26.22 -40.37
N ALA A 457 -11.10 26.81 -41.49
CA ALA A 457 -9.81 27.44 -41.73
C ALA A 457 -9.35 28.22 -40.48
N SER A 458 -8.19 27.81 -39.95
CA SER A 458 -7.34 28.71 -39.16
C SER A 458 -7.28 30.05 -39.89
N PRO A 459 -7.47 31.20 -39.21
CA PRO A 459 -7.23 32.49 -39.85
C PRO A 459 -5.81 32.46 -40.41
N SER A 460 -5.71 32.64 -41.73
CA SER A 460 -4.47 32.75 -42.51
C SER A 460 -3.29 33.13 -41.63
N ALA A 461 -2.46 32.13 -41.29
CA ALA A 461 -1.19 32.40 -40.64
C ALA A 461 -0.42 33.29 -41.62
N ALA A 462 -0.13 34.53 -41.21
CA ALA A 462 0.48 35.56 -42.03
C ALA A 462 1.55 34.97 -42.96
N HIS A 463 1.37 35.14 -44.27
CA HIS A 463 2.29 34.69 -45.32
C HIS A 463 3.75 34.89 -44.87
N ARG A 464 4.46 33.80 -44.60
CA ARG A 464 5.90 33.86 -44.32
C ARG A 464 6.59 34.21 -45.64
N LYS A 465 7.22 35.39 -45.67
CA LYS A 465 8.02 35.86 -46.81
C LYS A 465 9.46 35.36 -46.71
N ASP A 466 9.64 34.05 -46.58
CA ASP A 466 10.93 33.39 -46.69
C ASP A 466 11.10 32.81 -48.11
N ALA A 467 12.35 32.75 -48.58
CA ALA A 467 12.69 32.37 -49.95
C ALA A 467 12.19 30.95 -50.33
N PHE A 468 11.99 30.08 -49.34
CA PHE A 468 11.42 28.75 -49.52
C PHE A 468 9.92 28.79 -49.82
N SER A 469 9.15 29.66 -49.16
CA SER A 469 7.71 29.79 -49.41
C SER A 469 7.46 30.35 -50.81
N ALA A 470 8.25 31.34 -51.24
CA ALA A 470 8.15 31.88 -52.61
C ALA A 470 8.47 30.85 -53.71
N TYR A 471 9.36 29.88 -53.44
CA TYR A 471 9.64 28.80 -54.38
C TYR A 471 8.48 27.80 -54.46
N LEU A 472 7.85 27.49 -53.32
CA LEU A 472 6.69 26.59 -53.28
C LEU A 472 5.47 27.21 -53.95
N ASP A 473 5.22 28.50 -53.73
CA ASP A 473 4.12 29.22 -54.40
C ASP A 473 4.32 29.24 -55.92
N ALA A 474 5.54 29.47 -56.40
CA ALA A 474 5.87 29.46 -57.83
C ALA A 474 5.74 28.07 -58.48
N MET A 475 5.95 27.00 -57.70
CA MET A 475 5.72 25.63 -58.13
C MET A 475 4.23 25.31 -58.22
N GLU A 476 3.42 25.82 -57.27
CA GLU A 476 1.97 25.59 -57.25
C GLU A 476 1.25 26.31 -58.41
N GLU A 477 1.78 27.43 -58.91
CA GLU A 477 1.26 28.09 -60.14
C GLU A 477 1.57 27.33 -61.45
N GLN A 478 2.45 26.33 -61.43
CA GLN A 478 2.86 25.56 -62.62
C GLN A 478 2.17 24.20 -62.79
N PHE A 479 1.34 23.77 -61.84
CA PHE A 479 0.56 22.53 -61.90
C PHE A 479 -0.94 22.82 -61.72
#